data_AF-A0A2P2KL06-F1
#
_entry.id   AF-A0A2P2KL06-F1
#
_cell.length_a   1.000
_cell.length_b   1.000
_cell.length_c   1.000
_cell.angle_alpha   90.00
_cell.angle_beta   90.00
_cell.angle_gamma   90.00
#
_symmetry.space_group_name_H-M   'P 1'
#
loop_
_entity.id
_entity.type
_entity.pdbx_description
1 polymer ?
#
loop_
_entity_poly.entity_id
_entity_poly.type
_entity_poly.pdbx_seq_one_letter_code
_entity_poly.pdbx_strand_id
1 'polypeptide(L)'
;MAISTEFRIWDGVLEITKAAQEKGSNPLLWALQISSNLSSLGVSLPSPELAEVLVSYICWENNVPTLWKFLEKALVLKIVPSFMVLALLSDRVIPYRRSQPVAYKLYMELLKRYAFELKSQVNCPNYEKIMKSIDAILHLSQKFGLRSNGPGILMVEFIYAVVWKLLDASLDDEGLLTLMPEKNSRWAAKSEEMEIDGVDDYNGKRAEHYEKLQNMNTVMAIEIIGKFLQNKITSRILYLASQNL
;
A
#
# COMPACT_ATOMS: atom_id res chain seq x y z
N MET A 1 -24.59 16.77 13.54
CA MET A 1 -23.49 17.30 14.37
C MET A 1 -22.29 16.35 14.47
N ALA A 2 -22.45 15.02 14.43
CA ALA A 2 -21.30 14.08 14.46
C ALA A 2 -20.38 14.16 13.22
N ILE A 3 -20.96 14.28 12.02
CA ILE A 3 -20.22 14.35 10.73
C ILE A 3 -19.31 15.59 10.66
N SER A 4 -19.75 16.72 11.21
CA SER A 4 -18.96 17.96 11.24
C SER A 4 -17.76 17.91 12.20
N THR A 5 -17.79 17.02 13.20
CA THR A 5 -16.69 16.81 14.15
C THR A 5 -15.65 15.84 13.62
N GLU A 6 -16.05 14.76 12.94
CA GLU A 6 -15.11 13.80 12.34
C GLU A 6 -14.28 14.46 11.23
N PHE A 7 -14.91 15.27 10.37
CA PHE A 7 -14.21 16.01 9.32
C PHE A 7 -13.12 16.93 9.90
N ARG A 8 -13.42 17.62 11.01
CA ARG A 8 -12.48 18.52 11.70
C ARG A 8 -11.26 17.81 12.29
N ILE A 9 -11.39 16.56 12.73
CA ILE A 9 -10.26 15.81 13.30
C ILE A 9 -9.23 15.52 12.20
N TRP A 10 -9.68 15.03 11.06
CA TRP A 10 -8.81 14.64 9.96
C TRP A 10 -8.20 15.84 9.23
N ASP A 11 -8.95 16.94 9.10
CA ASP A 11 -8.39 18.22 8.64
C ASP A 11 -7.25 18.68 9.56
N GLY A 12 -7.46 18.62 10.88
CA GLY A 12 -6.41 18.97 11.85
C GLY A 12 -5.18 18.06 11.76
N VAL A 13 -5.36 16.75 11.50
CA VAL A 13 -4.25 15.83 11.22
C VAL A 13 -3.48 16.25 9.97
N LEU A 14 -4.17 16.62 8.89
CA LEU A 14 -3.55 17.10 7.66
C LEU A 14 -2.80 18.43 7.86
N GLU A 15 -3.34 19.36 8.63
CA GLU A 15 -2.67 20.63 8.95
C GLU A 15 -1.40 20.40 9.76
N ILE A 16 -1.46 19.55 10.80
CA ILE A 16 -0.27 19.15 11.58
C ILE A 16 0.77 18.49 10.66
N THR A 17 0.30 17.66 9.72
CA THR A 17 1.14 16.92 8.76
C THR A 17 1.86 17.86 7.79
N LYS A 18 1.13 18.82 7.20
CA LYS A 18 1.68 19.88 6.35
C LYS A 18 2.72 20.71 7.09
N ALA A 19 2.37 21.20 8.28
CA ALA A 19 3.28 22.01 9.10
C ALA A 19 4.53 21.23 9.53
N ALA A 20 4.41 19.94 9.86
CA ALA A 20 5.53 19.08 10.23
C ALA A 20 6.48 18.85 9.05
N GLN A 21 5.92 18.62 7.85
CA GLN A 21 6.67 18.48 6.60
C GLN A 21 7.45 19.75 6.26
N GLU A 22 6.80 20.91 6.27
CA GLU A 22 7.43 22.22 5.98
C GLU A 22 8.58 22.54 6.95
N LYS A 23 8.41 22.20 8.23
CA LYS A 23 9.42 22.41 9.27
C LYS A 23 10.55 21.37 9.25
N GLY A 24 10.47 20.33 8.41
CA GLY A 24 11.43 19.22 8.44
C GLY A 24 11.46 18.48 9.78
N SER A 25 10.30 18.35 10.44
CA SER A 25 10.18 17.79 11.78
C SER A 25 10.67 16.35 11.85
N ASN A 26 11.19 15.93 13.01
CA ASN A 26 11.59 14.55 13.21
C ASN A 26 10.38 13.60 13.05
N PRO A 27 10.40 12.62 12.14
CA PRO A 27 9.25 11.76 11.85
C PRO A 27 8.72 10.96 13.05
N LEU A 28 9.59 10.60 14.01
CA LEU A 28 9.17 9.88 15.21
C LEU A 28 8.40 10.78 16.17
N LEU A 29 8.92 11.99 16.43
CA LEU A 29 8.24 12.97 17.29
C LEU A 29 6.89 13.38 16.70
N TRP A 30 6.84 13.55 15.39
CA TRP A 30 5.61 13.82 14.66
C TRP A 30 4.58 12.68 14.84
N ALA A 31 4.98 11.42 14.68
CA ALA A 31 4.08 10.28 14.89
C ALA A 31 3.58 10.18 16.35
N LEU A 32 4.44 10.47 17.34
CA LEU A 32 4.04 10.55 18.75
C LEU A 32 3.05 11.69 19.01
N GLN A 33 3.26 12.86 18.40
CA GLN A 33 2.35 13.99 18.52
C GLN A 33 0.96 13.67 17.95
N ILE A 34 0.88 13.09 16.75
CA ILE A 34 -0.40 12.65 16.17
C ILE A 34 -1.06 11.59 17.06
N SER A 35 -0.30 10.60 17.53
CA SER A 35 -0.82 9.55 18.42
C SER A 35 -1.44 10.12 19.69
N SER A 36 -0.73 11.05 20.34
CA SER A 36 -1.17 11.72 21.57
C SER A 36 -2.43 12.54 21.34
N ASN A 37 -2.46 13.33 20.26
CA ASN A 37 -3.62 14.16 19.91
C ASN A 37 -4.86 13.32 19.57
N LEU A 38 -4.70 12.23 18.83
CA LEU A 38 -5.82 11.34 18.50
C LEU A 38 -6.33 10.62 19.76
N SER A 39 -5.42 10.18 20.63
CA SER A 39 -5.78 9.54 21.89
C SER A 39 -6.54 10.50 22.83
N SER A 40 -6.14 11.77 22.90
CA SER A 40 -6.85 12.78 23.72
C SER A 40 -8.22 13.14 23.17
N LEU A 41 -8.43 12.97 21.85
CA LEU A 41 -9.73 13.10 21.19
C LEU A 41 -10.56 11.81 21.23
N GLY A 42 -10.09 10.76 21.92
CA GLY A 42 -10.81 9.49 22.08
C GLY A 42 -10.79 8.58 20.85
N VAL A 43 -9.91 8.83 19.87
CA VAL A 43 -9.77 7.98 18.68
C VAL A 43 -9.01 6.70 19.05
N SER A 44 -9.59 5.55 18.73
CA SER A 44 -8.96 4.25 18.93
C SER A 44 -7.85 4.02 17.90
N LEU A 45 -6.67 3.58 18.38
CA LEU A 45 -5.53 3.23 17.55
C LEU A 45 -5.30 1.71 17.56
N PRO A 46 -4.92 1.09 16.42
CA PRO A 46 -4.70 1.71 15.12
C PRO A 46 -6.00 2.19 14.45
N SER A 47 -5.95 3.35 13.78
CA SER A 47 -7.12 3.95 13.10
C SER A 47 -7.07 3.69 11.58
N PRO A 48 -8.11 3.03 11.01
CA PRO A 48 -8.32 2.91 9.57
C PRO A 48 -8.39 4.27 8.84
N GLU A 49 -9.12 5.22 9.42
CA GLU A 49 -9.33 6.55 8.84
C GLU A 49 -8.02 7.33 8.75
N LEU A 50 -7.17 7.23 9.78
CA LEU A 50 -5.84 7.81 9.75
C LEU A 50 -5.00 7.23 8.61
N ALA A 51 -5.07 5.92 8.36
CA ALA A 51 -4.33 5.31 7.25
C ALA A 51 -4.77 5.87 5.90
N GLU A 52 -6.07 6.06 5.70
CA GLU A 52 -6.62 6.62 4.46
C GLU A 52 -6.18 8.07 4.26
N VAL A 53 -6.26 8.91 5.30
CA VAL A 53 -5.81 10.31 5.28
C VAL A 53 -4.32 10.39 4.96
N LEU A 54 -3.49 9.60 5.65
CA LEU A 54 -2.04 9.64 5.46
C LEU A 54 -1.63 9.13 4.07
N VAL A 55 -2.12 7.98 3.62
CA VAL A 55 -1.76 7.46 2.29
C VAL A 55 -2.27 8.40 1.19
N SER A 56 -3.44 9.01 1.38
CA SER A 56 -3.96 9.99 0.43
C SER A 56 -3.12 11.24 0.31
N TYR A 57 -2.57 11.70 1.43
CA TYR A 57 -1.69 12.85 1.42
C TYR A 57 -0.32 12.54 0.83
N ILE A 58 0.26 11.36 1.13
CA ILE A 58 1.63 10.97 0.75
C ILE A 58 1.79 10.70 -0.75
N CYS A 59 0.78 10.10 -1.39
CA CYS A 59 0.87 9.76 -2.81
C CYS A 59 0.86 11.03 -3.69
N TRP A 60 1.52 10.96 -4.85
CA TRP A 60 1.59 12.02 -5.87
C TRP A 60 2.42 13.24 -5.46
N GLU A 61 1.79 14.40 -5.28
CA GLU A 61 2.44 15.70 -5.10
C GLU A 61 3.30 15.76 -3.84
N ASN A 62 3.02 14.92 -2.84
CA ASN A 62 3.80 14.85 -1.60
C ASN A 62 4.62 13.56 -1.48
N ASN A 63 5.03 12.97 -2.60
CA ASN A 63 5.91 11.80 -2.62
C ASN A 63 7.36 12.18 -2.23
N VAL A 64 7.57 12.59 -0.97
CA VAL A 64 8.87 13.05 -0.44
C VAL A 64 9.40 12.13 0.67
N PRO A 65 10.74 11.97 0.80
CA PRO A 65 11.33 11.00 1.73
C PRO A 65 10.88 11.15 3.20
N THR A 66 10.66 12.37 3.67
CA THR A 66 10.25 12.64 5.07
C THR A 66 8.88 12.05 5.38
N LEU A 67 7.95 12.09 4.43
CA LEU A 67 6.60 11.57 4.59
C LEU A 67 6.57 10.04 4.65
N TRP A 68 7.37 9.37 3.82
CA TRP A 68 7.53 7.92 3.89
C TRP A 68 8.19 7.47 5.20
N LYS A 69 9.20 8.21 5.68
CA LYS A 69 9.79 7.96 7.01
C LYS A 69 8.76 8.13 8.12
N PHE A 70 7.89 9.13 8.01
CA PHE A 70 6.80 9.34 8.95
C PHE A 70 5.77 8.19 8.91
N LEU A 71 5.36 7.74 7.72
CA LEU A 71 4.48 6.57 7.56
C LEU A 71 5.10 5.31 8.17
N GLU A 72 6.41 5.10 7.97
CA GLU A 72 7.13 4.00 8.62
C GLU A 72 7.06 4.10 10.15
N LYS A 73 7.24 5.31 10.73
CA LYS A 73 7.10 5.49 12.19
C LYS A 73 5.67 5.29 12.66
N ALA A 74 4.68 5.69 11.88
CA ALA A 74 3.28 5.43 12.17
C ALA A 74 2.98 3.92 12.24
N LEU A 75 3.55 3.13 11.31
CA LEU A 75 3.44 1.67 11.30
C LEU A 75 4.16 1.05 12.51
N VAL A 76 5.39 1.49 12.83
CA VAL A 76 6.14 1.01 13.99
C VAL A 76 5.40 1.26 15.31
N LEU A 77 4.80 2.45 15.45
CA LEU A 77 4.02 2.82 16.64
C LEU A 77 2.61 2.24 16.64
N LYS A 78 2.21 1.48 15.60
CA LYS A 78 0.88 0.87 15.44
C LYS A 78 -0.26 1.88 15.56
N ILE A 79 -0.06 3.11 15.08
CA ILE A 79 -1.11 4.13 15.02
C ILE A 79 -2.01 3.96 13.79
N VAL A 80 -1.51 3.27 12.76
CA VAL A 80 -2.25 2.87 11.56
C VAL A 80 -2.19 1.35 11.36
N PRO A 81 -3.25 0.72 10.83
CA PRO A 81 -3.28 -0.71 10.56
C PRO A 81 -2.43 -1.05 9.35
N SER A 82 -1.39 -1.89 9.52
CA SER A 82 -0.38 -2.12 8.50
C SER A 82 -0.93 -2.76 7.22
N PHE A 83 -1.85 -3.72 7.33
CA PHE A 83 -2.44 -4.36 6.15
C PHE A 83 -3.32 -3.41 5.35
N MET A 84 -4.01 -2.48 6.00
CA MET A 84 -4.78 -1.46 5.30
C MET A 84 -3.88 -0.46 4.59
N VAL A 85 -2.77 -0.03 5.23
CA VAL A 85 -1.77 0.82 4.57
C VAL A 85 -1.20 0.12 3.33
N LEU A 86 -0.87 -1.17 3.44
CA LEU A 86 -0.39 -1.97 2.32
C LEU A 86 -1.45 -2.12 1.22
N ALA A 87 -2.73 -2.31 1.57
CA ALA A 87 -3.82 -2.35 0.61
C ALA A 87 -3.97 -1.03 -0.15
N LEU A 88 -4.06 0.10 0.57
CA LEU A 88 -4.15 1.44 0.00
C LEU A 88 -2.98 1.75 -0.94
N LEU A 89 -1.75 1.46 -0.51
CA LEU A 89 -0.56 1.67 -1.34
C LEU A 89 -0.52 0.73 -2.54
N SER A 90 -0.94 -0.54 -2.40
CA SER A 90 -0.98 -1.47 -3.53
C SER A 90 -1.94 -1.02 -4.62
N ASP A 91 -3.00 -0.31 -4.25
CA ASP A 91 -3.99 0.22 -5.18
C ASP A 91 -3.50 1.48 -5.89
N ARG A 92 -2.80 2.37 -5.16
CA ARG A 92 -2.35 3.65 -5.71
C ARG A 92 -0.98 3.62 -6.37
N VAL A 93 -0.07 2.75 -5.91
CA VAL A 93 1.34 2.80 -6.32
C VAL A 93 1.66 1.81 -7.45
N ILE A 94 1.08 0.59 -7.42
CA ILE A 94 1.39 -0.44 -8.42
C ILE A 94 0.99 -0.02 -9.84
N PRO A 95 -0.18 0.61 -10.09
CA PRO A 95 -0.54 1.05 -11.44
C PRO A 95 0.41 2.10 -12.02
N TYR A 96 1.07 2.87 -11.16
CA TYR A 96 1.98 3.96 -11.55
C TYR A 96 3.45 3.61 -11.31
N ARG A 97 3.77 2.32 -11.20
CA ARG A 97 5.13 1.85 -10.86
C ARG A 97 6.21 2.28 -11.86
N ARG A 98 5.85 2.48 -13.13
CA ARG A 98 6.78 2.93 -14.18
C ARG A 98 7.05 4.43 -14.10
N SER A 99 6.00 5.23 -13.92
CA SER A 99 6.11 6.70 -13.80
C SER A 99 6.59 7.16 -12.42
N GLN A 100 6.36 6.36 -11.37
CA GLN A 100 6.74 6.62 -9.98
C GLN A 100 7.55 5.45 -9.36
N PRO A 101 8.72 5.10 -9.92
CA PRO A 101 9.47 3.90 -9.51
C PRO A 101 10.01 4.00 -8.07
N VAL A 102 10.24 5.21 -7.56
CA VAL A 102 10.66 5.41 -6.16
C VAL A 102 9.54 5.07 -5.18
N ALA A 103 8.29 5.47 -5.47
CA ALA A 103 7.14 5.12 -4.63
C ALA A 103 6.93 3.60 -4.60
N TYR A 104 7.04 2.94 -5.77
CA TYR A 104 6.91 1.49 -5.85
C TYR A 104 7.99 0.76 -5.06
N LYS A 105 9.24 1.23 -5.14
CA LYS A 105 10.34 0.72 -4.31
C LYS A 105 10.02 0.82 -2.81
N LEU A 106 9.54 1.99 -2.35
CA LEU A 106 9.21 2.22 -0.94
C LEU A 106 8.02 1.39 -0.47
N TYR A 107 6.98 1.26 -1.30
CA TYR A 107 5.87 0.32 -1.05
C TYR A 107 6.39 -1.11 -0.84
N MET A 108 7.27 -1.60 -1.71
CA MET A 108 7.81 -2.95 -1.62
C MET A 108 8.69 -3.16 -0.37
N GLU A 109 9.44 -2.15 0.07
CA GLU A 109 10.18 -2.22 1.34
C GLU A 109 9.24 -2.31 2.55
N LEU A 110 8.13 -1.54 2.55
CA LEU A 110 7.09 -1.67 3.57
C LEU A 110 6.42 -3.05 3.52
N LEU A 111 6.10 -3.54 2.32
CA LEU A 111 5.46 -4.83 2.12
C LEU A 111 6.33 -5.97 2.67
N LYS A 112 7.63 -5.98 2.33
CA LYS A 112 8.60 -6.95 2.83
C LYS A 112 8.70 -6.96 4.36
N ARG A 113 8.48 -5.82 5.01
CA ARG A 113 8.55 -5.70 6.47
C ARG A 113 7.26 -6.13 7.16
N TYR A 114 6.10 -5.69 6.66
CA TYR A 114 4.85 -5.80 7.40
C TYR A 114 3.93 -6.93 6.92
N ALA A 115 4.02 -7.39 5.67
CA ALA A 115 3.07 -8.37 5.11
C ALA A 115 3.08 -9.74 5.82
N PHE A 116 4.18 -10.08 6.49
CA PHE A 116 4.34 -11.36 7.17
C PHE A 116 3.90 -11.35 8.64
N GLU A 117 3.41 -10.21 9.15
CA GLU A 117 3.00 -10.04 10.56
C GLU A 117 1.56 -10.50 10.85
N LEU A 118 1.06 -11.51 10.13
CA LEU A 118 -0.33 -12.01 10.16
C LEU A 118 -0.92 -12.18 11.56
N LYS A 119 -0.17 -12.81 12.48
CA LYS A 119 -0.65 -13.06 13.86
C LYS A 119 -0.97 -11.76 14.61
N SER A 120 -0.18 -10.71 14.39
CA SER A 120 -0.40 -9.42 15.04
C SER A 120 -1.64 -8.70 14.50
N GLN A 121 -1.98 -8.95 13.23
CA GLN A 121 -3.10 -8.30 12.55
C GLN A 121 -4.44 -8.96 12.90
N VAL A 122 -4.48 -10.29 13.01
CA VAL A 122 -5.72 -11.02 13.38
C VAL A 122 -6.14 -10.72 14.82
N ASN A 123 -5.18 -10.45 15.71
CA ASN A 123 -5.44 -10.12 17.12
C ASN A 123 -5.63 -8.61 17.36
N CYS A 124 -5.68 -7.80 16.31
CA CYS A 124 -5.74 -6.34 16.42
C CYS A 124 -7.14 -5.87 16.82
N PRO A 125 -7.27 -4.83 17.67
CA PRO A 125 -8.52 -4.10 17.80
C PRO A 125 -9.05 -3.68 16.42
N ASN A 126 -10.36 -3.67 16.22
CA ASN A 126 -11.00 -3.30 14.96
C ASN A 126 -10.70 -4.23 13.76
N TYR A 127 -10.21 -5.46 13.99
CA TYR A 127 -9.89 -6.42 12.90
C TYR A 127 -10.99 -6.56 11.84
N GLU A 128 -12.25 -6.71 12.25
CA GLU A 128 -13.37 -6.82 11.31
C GLU A 128 -13.56 -5.56 10.47
N LYS A 129 -13.48 -4.38 11.11
CA LYS A 129 -13.57 -3.09 10.42
C LYS A 129 -12.41 -2.91 9.43
N ILE A 130 -11.20 -3.25 9.84
CA ILE A 130 -9.99 -3.17 8.99
C ILE A 130 -10.15 -4.08 7.76
N MET A 131 -10.60 -5.33 7.95
CA MET A 131 -10.79 -6.25 6.83
C MET A 131 -11.87 -5.77 5.86
N LYS A 132 -12.99 -5.23 6.37
CA LYS A 132 -14.02 -4.59 5.53
C LYS A 132 -13.48 -3.39 4.74
N SER A 133 -12.63 -2.56 5.36
CA SER A 133 -11.96 -1.48 4.64
C SER A 133 -11.02 -2.00 3.55
N ILE A 134 -10.25 -3.05 3.82
CA ILE A 134 -9.36 -3.68 2.81
C ILE A 134 -10.18 -4.23 1.63
N ASP A 135 -11.31 -4.87 1.91
CA ASP A 135 -12.24 -5.34 0.89
C ASP A 135 -12.74 -4.18 0.01
N ALA A 136 -13.17 -3.08 0.65
CA ALA A 136 -13.65 -1.90 -0.06
C ALA A 136 -12.56 -1.26 -0.94
N ILE A 137 -11.31 -1.24 -0.50
CA ILE A 137 -10.18 -0.68 -1.25
C ILE A 137 -9.83 -1.55 -2.46
N LEU A 138 -9.73 -2.86 -2.27
CA LEU A 138 -9.22 -3.76 -3.32
C LEU A 138 -10.32 -4.42 -4.15
N HIS A 139 -11.57 -4.22 -3.75
CA HIS A 139 -12.77 -4.87 -4.29
C HIS A 139 -12.64 -6.40 -4.24
N LEU A 140 -12.20 -6.98 -3.11
CA LEU A 140 -11.87 -8.41 -3.00
C LEU A 140 -13.11 -9.28 -3.23
N SER A 141 -14.17 -9.07 -2.46
CA SER A 141 -15.43 -9.81 -2.54
C SER A 141 -16.02 -9.76 -3.94
N GLN A 142 -15.92 -8.61 -4.61
CA GLN A 142 -16.39 -8.44 -5.99
C GLN A 142 -15.52 -9.20 -6.99
N LYS A 143 -14.18 -9.10 -6.88
CA LYS A 143 -13.25 -9.72 -7.83
C LYS A 143 -13.19 -11.23 -7.68
N PHE A 144 -13.30 -11.76 -6.47
CA PHE A 144 -13.34 -13.20 -6.22
C PHE A 144 -14.75 -13.78 -6.33
N GLY A 145 -15.79 -12.95 -6.38
CA GLY A 145 -17.18 -13.40 -6.49
C GLY A 145 -17.67 -14.15 -5.23
N LEU A 146 -16.91 -14.08 -4.14
CA LEU A 146 -17.26 -14.66 -2.87
C LEU A 146 -18.12 -13.65 -2.10
N ARG A 147 -19.30 -14.09 -1.65
CA ARG A 147 -20.11 -13.33 -0.67
C ARG A 147 -19.38 -13.40 0.68
N SER A 148 -18.29 -12.66 0.81
CA SER A 148 -17.38 -12.75 1.94
C SER A 148 -18.03 -12.10 3.17
N ASN A 149 -18.17 -12.87 4.25
CA ASN A 149 -18.62 -12.33 5.55
C ASN A 149 -17.59 -12.59 6.67
N GLY A 150 -16.51 -13.34 6.38
CA GLY A 150 -15.50 -13.71 7.36
C GLY A 150 -14.22 -12.89 7.18
N PRO A 151 -13.72 -12.17 8.20
CA PRO A 151 -12.49 -11.40 8.09
C PRO A 151 -11.26 -12.28 7.82
N GLY A 152 -11.30 -13.58 8.15
CA GLY A 152 -10.27 -14.55 7.77
C GLY A 152 -10.24 -14.88 6.28
N ILE A 153 -11.38 -14.82 5.57
CA ILE A 153 -11.45 -15.04 4.11
C ILE A 153 -10.87 -13.81 3.41
N LEU A 154 -11.27 -12.60 3.83
CA LEU A 154 -10.72 -11.34 3.33
C LEU A 154 -9.20 -11.28 3.48
N MET A 155 -8.65 -11.86 4.54
CA MET A 155 -7.21 -11.99 4.72
C MET A 155 -6.54 -12.86 3.66
N VAL A 156 -7.16 -14.01 3.33
CA VAL A 156 -6.67 -14.93 2.28
C VAL A 156 -6.72 -14.23 0.93
N GLU A 157 -7.84 -13.60 0.61
CA GLU A 157 -8.05 -12.82 -0.62
C GLU A 157 -7.05 -11.66 -0.72
N PHE A 158 -6.77 -10.96 0.37
CA PHE A 158 -5.79 -9.88 0.42
C PHE A 158 -4.38 -10.37 0.07
N ILE A 159 -3.91 -11.45 0.73
CA ILE A 159 -2.57 -12.01 0.44
C ILE A 159 -2.48 -12.44 -1.02
N TYR A 160 -3.51 -13.14 -1.51
CA TYR A 160 -3.55 -13.60 -2.89
C TYR A 160 -3.54 -12.41 -3.86
N ALA A 161 -4.35 -11.39 -3.63
CA ALA A 161 -4.41 -10.18 -4.45
C ALA A 161 -3.07 -9.42 -4.49
N VAL A 162 -2.37 -9.29 -3.36
CA VAL A 162 -1.05 -8.65 -3.33
C VAL A 162 -0.03 -9.43 -4.17
N VAL A 163 0.06 -10.74 -3.98
CA VAL A 163 0.99 -11.59 -4.74
C VAL A 163 0.66 -11.55 -6.22
N TRP A 164 -0.62 -11.59 -6.57
CA TRP A 164 -1.09 -11.52 -7.96
C TRP A 164 -0.76 -10.17 -8.59
N LYS A 165 -1.04 -9.05 -7.91
CA LYS A 165 -0.68 -7.71 -8.38
C LYS A 165 0.83 -7.56 -8.63
N LEU A 166 1.68 -8.11 -7.76
CA LEU A 166 3.14 -8.12 -7.97
C LEU A 166 3.55 -8.99 -9.15
N LEU A 167 2.94 -10.16 -9.32
CA LEU A 167 3.22 -11.07 -10.42
C LEU A 167 2.87 -10.41 -11.76
N ASP A 168 1.65 -9.88 -11.89
CA ASP A 168 1.20 -9.19 -13.08
C ASP A 168 2.07 -7.98 -13.40
N ALA A 169 2.40 -7.16 -12.39
CA ALA A 169 3.30 -6.03 -12.57
C ALA A 169 4.68 -6.46 -13.10
N SER A 170 5.24 -7.55 -12.54
CA SER A 170 6.55 -8.05 -12.96
C SER A 170 6.52 -8.63 -14.38
N LEU A 171 5.47 -9.38 -14.72
CA LEU A 171 5.29 -9.92 -16.07
C LEU A 171 5.08 -8.80 -17.10
N ASP A 172 4.36 -7.74 -16.73
CA ASP A 172 4.15 -6.58 -17.59
C ASP A 172 5.45 -5.80 -17.80
N ASP A 173 6.24 -5.59 -16.74
CA ASP A 173 7.54 -4.90 -16.81
C ASP A 173 8.54 -5.65 -17.69
N GLU A 174 8.47 -6.99 -17.75
CA GLU A 174 9.27 -7.83 -18.66
C GLU A 174 8.60 -8.03 -20.05
N GLY A 175 7.45 -7.39 -20.31
CA GLY A 175 6.72 -7.48 -21.59
C GLY A 175 6.02 -8.83 -21.83
N LEU A 176 6.04 -9.75 -20.87
CA LEU A 176 5.51 -11.11 -20.98
C LEU A 176 3.98 -11.17 -21.02
N LEU A 177 3.29 -10.19 -20.43
CA LEU A 177 1.82 -10.13 -20.51
C LEU A 177 1.30 -9.91 -21.94
N THR A 178 2.10 -9.30 -22.82
CA THR A 178 1.72 -9.09 -24.22
C THR A 178 1.67 -10.39 -25.03
N LEU A 179 2.34 -11.44 -24.53
CA LEU A 179 2.42 -12.76 -25.16
C LEU A 179 1.26 -13.68 -24.75
N MET A 180 0.43 -13.28 -23.78
CA MET A 180 -0.71 -14.09 -23.34
C MET A 180 -1.94 -13.81 -24.23
N PRO A 181 -2.54 -14.85 -24.86
CA PRO A 181 -3.67 -14.69 -25.79
C PRO A 181 -4.95 -14.20 -25.10
N GLU A 182 -5.07 -14.41 -23.79
CA GLU A 182 -6.15 -13.90 -22.96
C GLU A 182 -5.64 -12.71 -22.15
N LYS A 183 -5.89 -11.47 -22.61
CA LYS A 183 -5.67 -10.23 -21.85
C LYS A 183 -6.68 -10.06 -20.68
N ASN A 184 -6.96 -11.14 -19.96
CA ASN A 184 -8.00 -11.22 -18.94
C ASN A 184 -7.42 -11.22 -17.52
N SER A 185 -6.30 -10.52 -17.27
CA SER A 185 -5.93 -10.32 -15.87
C SER A 185 -7.01 -9.47 -15.19
N ARG A 186 -7.70 -10.08 -14.22
CA ARG A 186 -8.63 -9.42 -13.28
C ARG A 186 -7.98 -8.27 -12.51
N TRP A 187 -6.66 -8.22 -12.50
CA TRP A 187 -5.81 -7.30 -11.76
C TRP A 187 -4.88 -6.51 -12.67
N ALA A 188 -5.14 -6.50 -13.99
CA ALA A 188 -4.35 -5.78 -14.96
C ALA A 188 -4.19 -4.34 -14.49
N ALA A 189 -3.02 -4.04 -13.92
CA ALA A 189 -2.57 -2.70 -13.67
C ALA A 189 -2.23 -2.14 -15.06
N LYS A 190 -3.25 -1.77 -15.84
CA LYS A 190 -3.05 -0.94 -17.02
C LYS A 190 -2.24 0.24 -16.51
N SER A 191 -0.99 0.32 -16.95
CA SER A 191 -0.09 1.40 -16.60
C SER A 191 -0.81 2.68 -17.01
N GLU A 192 -1.31 3.44 -16.04
CA GLU A 192 -1.96 4.73 -16.29
C GLU A 192 -0.83 5.73 -16.52
N GLU A 193 -0.22 5.62 -17.69
CA GLU A 193 0.87 6.47 -18.15
C GLU A 193 0.27 7.82 -18.52
N MET A 194 0.42 8.80 -17.64
CA MET A 194 0.30 10.19 -18.03
C MET A 194 1.67 10.61 -18.56
N GLU A 195 1.77 10.88 -19.85
CA GLU A 195 2.96 11.46 -20.48
C GLU A 195 3.24 12.81 -19.81
N ILE A 196 4.27 12.86 -18.96
CA ILE A 196 4.78 14.13 -18.45
C ILE A 196 5.78 14.63 -19.49
N ASP A 197 5.30 15.47 -20.42
CA ASP A 197 6.15 16.20 -21.36
C ASP A 197 7.05 17.18 -20.58
N GLY A 198 8.24 16.70 -20.20
CA GLY A 198 9.30 17.47 -19.57
C GLY A 198 10.43 17.74 -20.55
N VAL A 199 10.48 18.98 -21.03
CA VAL A 199 11.46 19.58 -21.94
C VAL A 199 12.93 19.38 -21.52
N ASP A 200 13.77 19.13 -22.55
CA ASP A 200 15.24 19.29 -22.69
C ASP A 200 16.24 18.26 -22.11
N ASP A 201 17.13 17.84 -23.05
CA ASP A 201 18.49 17.25 -23.09
C ASP A 201 19.23 16.76 -21.81
N TYR A 202 18.84 17.18 -20.61
CA TYR A 202 19.28 16.59 -19.34
C TYR A 202 18.61 15.24 -19.03
N ASN A 203 17.68 14.80 -19.88
CA ASN A 203 16.75 13.72 -19.63
C ASN A 203 17.36 12.31 -19.81
N GLY A 204 18.44 12.16 -20.58
CA GLY A 204 19.04 10.84 -20.87
C GLY A 204 19.55 10.10 -19.63
N LYS A 205 20.39 10.75 -18.81
CA LYS A 205 20.91 10.15 -17.56
C LYS A 205 19.81 9.89 -16.52
N ARG A 206 18.75 10.71 -16.52
CA ARG A 206 17.60 10.56 -15.63
C ARG A 206 16.72 9.40 -16.08
N ALA A 207 16.47 9.26 -17.38
CA ALA A 207 15.78 8.13 -17.97
C ALA A 207 16.52 6.81 -17.73
N GLU A 208 17.83 6.75 -17.96
CA GLU A 208 18.67 5.58 -17.66
C GLU A 208 18.61 5.18 -16.17
N HIS A 209 18.66 6.16 -15.27
CA HIS A 209 18.54 5.89 -13.83
C HIS A 209 17.15 5.36 -13.47
N TYR A 210 16.09 5.88 -14.09
CA TYR A 210 14.71 5.43 -13.85
C TYR A 210 14.49 4.02 -14.40
N GLU A 211 14.98 3.71 -15.60
CA GLU A 211 14.95 2.37 -16.19
C GLU A 211 15.71 1.37 -15.33
N LYS A 212 16.92 1.73 -14.87
CA LYS A 212 17.68 0.88 -13.94
C LYS A 212 16.92 0.62 -12.64
N LEU A 213 16.26 1.65 -12.09
CA LEU A 213 15.46 1.50 -10.87
C LEU A 213 14.21 0.64 -11.12
N GLN A 214 13.54 0.78 -12.27
CA GLN A 214 12.41 -0.09 -12.67
C GLN A 214 12.86 -1.55 -12.73
N ASN A 215 13.99 -1.85 -13.39
CA ASN A 215 14.53 -3.21 -13.46
C ASN A 215 14.85 -3.77 -12.06
N MET A 216 15.47 -2.97 -11.20
CA MET A 216 15.71 -3.35 -9.80
C MET A 216 14.42 -3.59 -9.01
N ASN A 217 13.37 -2.82 -9.32
CA ASN A 217 12.05 -2.99 -8.71
C ASN A 217 11.38 -4.29 -9.16
N THR A 218 11.46 -4.64 -10.45
CA THR A 218 10.95 -5.93 -10.96
C THR A 218 11.61 -7.10 -10.27
N VAL A 219 12.95 -7.08 -10.15
CA VAL A 219 13.70 -8.10 -9.39
C VAL A 219 13.21 -8.17 -7.94
N MET A 220 13.04 -7.02 -7.29
CA MET A 220 12.56 -6.97 -5.90
C MET A 220 11.14 -7.53 -5.75
N ALA A 221 10.23 -7.24 -6.68
CA ALA A 221 8.87 -7.76 -6.68
C ALA A 221 8.89 -9.30 -6.74
N ILE A 222 9.71 -9.87 -7.64
CA ILE A 222 9.92 -11.32 -7.76
C ILE A 222 10.50 -11.91 -6.47
N GLU A 223 11.48 -11.25 -5.84
CA GLU A 223 12.02 -11.68 -4.54
C GLU A 223 10.96 -11.70 -3.44
N ILE A 224 10.06 -10.71 -3.42
CA ILE A 224 8.97 -10.64 -2.43
C ILE A 224 7.96 -11.76 -2.68
N ILE A 225 7.58 -12.03 -3.92
CA ILE A 225 6.74 -13.18 -4.29
C ILE A 225 7.40 -14.47 -3.79
N GLY A 226 8.71 -14.64 -4.03
CA GLY A 226 9.49 -15.77 -3.51
C GLY A 226 9.39 -15.91 -1.99
N LYS A 227 9.41 -14.81 -1.23
CA LYS A 227 9.24 -14.83 0.23
C LYS A 227 7.84 -15.26 0.67
N PHE A 228 6.80 -14.86 -0.05
CA PHE A 228 5.44 -15.35 0.20
C PHE A 228 5.33 -16.87 -0.02
N LEU A 229 6.00 -17.40 -1.05
CA LEU A 229 6.02 -18.84 -1.35
C LEU A 229 6.90 -19.65 -0.38
N GLN A 230 7.95 -19.05 0.17
CA GLN A 230 8.83 -19.70 1.16
C GLN A 230 8.26 -19.67 2.58
N ASN A 231 7.48 -18.66 2.94
CA ASN A 231 6.89 -18.56 4.27
C ASN A 231 5.75 -19.59 4.44
N LYS A 232 5.87 -20.45 5.45
CA LYS A 232 4.96 -21.59 5.71
C LYS A 232 3.47 -21.21 5.81
N ILE A 233 3.16 -20.04 6.35
CA ILE A 233 1.77 -19.62 6.55
C ILE A 233 1.22 -19.08 5.22
N THR A 234 1.92 -18.13 4.61
CA THR A 234 1.47 -17.50 3.37
C THR A 234 1.47 -18.48 2.20
N SER A 235 2.42 -19.41 2.13
CA SER A 235 2.44 -20.42 1.07
C SER A 235 1.25 -21.38 1.15
N ARG A 236 0.84 -21.74 2.37
CA ARG A 236 -0.39 -22.53 2.58
C ARG A 236 -1.64 -21.73 2.22
N ILE A 237 -1.69 -20.45 2.58
CA ILE A 237 -2.78 -19.54 2.19
C ILE A 237 -2.88 -19.47 0.66
N LEU A 238 -1.76 -19.25 -0.03
CA LEU A 238 -1.70 -19.18 -1.49
C LEU A 238 -2.08 -20.51 -2.16
N TYR A 239 -1.60 -21.64 -1.63
CA TYR A 239 -1.97 -22.96 -2.12
C TYR A 239 -3.48 -23.21 -1.99
N LEU A 240 -4.06 -22.88 -0.83
CA LEU A 240 -5.50 -23.00 -0.61
C LEU A 240 -6.28 -22.07 -1.54
N ALA A 241 -5.84 -20.81 -1.67
CA ALA A 241 -6.45 -19.85 -2.57
C ALA A 241 -6.41 -20.35 -4.03
N SER A 242 -5.27 -20.83 -4.52
CA SER A 242 -5.15 -21.34 -5.91
C SER A 242 -6.01 -22.56 -6.24
N GLN A 243 -6.49 -23.28 -5.22
CA GLN A 243 -7.39 -24.42 -5.41
C GLN A 243 -8.87 -24.03 -5.37
N ASN A 244 -9.20 -22.85 -4.84
CA ASN A 244 -10.57 -22.50 -4.46
C ASN A 244 -11.05 -21.13 -5.00
N LEU A 245 -10.15 -20.33 -5.58
CA LEU A 245 -10.42 -19.02 -6.22
C LEU A 245 -10.15 -19.09 -7.71
#